data_AF-A0A7S1BS08-F1
#
_entry.id   AF-A0A7S1BS08-F1
#
_cell.length_a   1.000
_cell.length_b   1.000
_cell.length_c   1.000
_cell.angle_alpha   90.00
_cell.angle_beta   90.00
_cell.angle_gamma   90.00
#
_symmetry.space_group_name_H-M   'P 1'
#
loop_
_entity.id
_entity.type
_entity.pdbx_description
1 polymer ?
#
loop_
_entity_poly.entity_id
_entity_poly.type
_entity_poly.pdbx_seq_one_letter_code
_entity_poly.pdbx_strand_id
1 'polypeptide(L)'
;MTFIHFCLTLFQGLVGAPACGDVMKLQIQVDPETGVITETKFKTFGCGSAIASSSVATEWIKGKHVDEVLNIKNTDIAAHLKLPPVKLHCSMLAEDAIHAAVSDWKVKQNATVNKVAIDQTL
;
A
#
# COMPACT_ATOMS: atom_id res chain seq x y z
N MET A 1 19.30 -17.62 -2.36
CA MET A 1 17.85 -17.91 -2.32
C MET A 1 17.03 -16.78 -1.70
N THR A 2 17.56 -15.97 -0.77
CA THR A 2 16.82 -14.88 -0.09
C THR A 2 16.36 -13.74 -1.00
N PHE A 3 17.11 -13.39 -2.06
CA PHE A 3 16.71 -12.32 -3.00
C PHE A 3 15.49 -12.65 -3.87
N ILE A 4 15.28 -13.92 -4.21
CA ILE A 4 14.11 -14.35 -5.01
C ILE A 4 12.88 -14.38 -4.10
N HIS A 5 13.03 -14.83 -2.85
CA HIS A 5 11.95 -14.86 -1.87
C HIS A 5 11.47 -13.44 -1.50
N PHE A 6 12.41 -12.49 -1.32
CA PHE A 6 12.08 -11.09 -1.02
C PHE A 6 11.25 -10.43 -2.14
N CYS A 7 11.56 -10.74 -3.41
CA CYS A 7 10.81 -10.23 -4.57
C CYS A 7 9.36 -10.74 -4.63
N LEU A 8 9.12 -12.00 -4.22
CA LEU A 8 7.78 -12.60 -4.22
C LEU A 8 6.88 -12.03 -3.11
N THR A 9 7.46 -11.50 -2.05
CA THR A 9 6.74 -10.88 -0.91
C THR A 9 6.50 -9.37 -1.07
N LEU A 10 6.90 -8.78 -2.21
CA LEU A 10 6.76 -7.35 -2.47
C LEU A 10 5.53 -7.04 -3.35
N PHE A 11 4.68 -6.16 -2.83
CA PHE A 11 3.46 -5.70 -3.46
C PHE A 11 3.50 -4.19 -3.62
N GLN A 12 2.89 -3.68 -4.68
CA GLN A 12 2.95 -2.25 -4.98
C GLN A 12 1.62 -1.69 -5.45
N GLY A 13 1.32 -0.48 -4.98
CA GLY A 13 0.23 0.36 -5.47
C GLY A 13 0.82 1.61 -6.10
N LEU A 14 0.43 1.91 -7.34
CA LEU A 14 0.74 3.19 -7.98
C LEU A 14 -0.56 3.94 -8.18
N VAL A 15 -0.66 5.12 -7.59
CA VAL A 15 -1.82 6.00 -7.68
C VAL A 15 -1.37 7.41 -8.05
N GLY A 16 -2.22 8.15 -8.74
CA GLY A 16 -1.93 9.52 -9.14
C GLY A 16 -3.19 10.34 -9.31
N ALA A 17 -3.11 11.62 -8.92
CA ALA A 17 -4.17 12.60 -9.05
C ALA A 17 -3.82 13.56 -10.20
N PRO A 18 -4.34 13.34 -11.42
CA PRO A 18 -3.98 14.14 -12.60
C PRO A 18 -4.35 15.62 -12.47
N ALA A 19 -5.30 15.97 -11.59
CA ALA A 19 -5.71 17.35 -11.34
C ALA A 19 -4.65 18.17 -10.57
N CYS A 20 -3.86 17.53 -9.71
CA CYS A 20 -2.89 18.20 -8.83
C CYS A 20 -1.43 17.85 -9.18
N GLY A 21 -1.22 16.87 -10.06
CA GLY A 21 0.11 16.38 -10.42
C GLY A 21 0.76 15.51 -9.35
N ASP A 22 0.01 15.13 -8.31
CA ASP A 22 0.50 14.28 -7.23
C ASP A 22 0.53 12.81 -7.70
N VAL A 23 1.64 12.12 -7.46
CA VAL A 23 1.83 10.71 -7.81
C VAL A 23 2.46 10.00 -6.63
N MET A 24 1.84 8.92 -6.15
CA MET A 24 2.33 8.12 -5.05
C MET A 24 2.50 6.67 -5.47
N LYS A 25 3.68 6.12 -5.18
CA LYS A 25 3.99 4.71 -5.26
C LYS A 25 4.21 4.17 -3.87
N LEU A 26 3.33 3.27 -3.43
CA LEU A 26 3.46 2.54 -2.18
C LEU A 26 3.98 1.13 -2.49
N GLN A 27 4.96 0.68 -1.70
CA GLN A 27 5.46 -0.68 -1.72
C GLN A 27 5.36 -1.26 -0.32
N ILE A 28 4.72 -2.41 -0.21
CA ILE A 28 4.57 -3.14 1.04
C ILE A 28 5.20 -4.52 0.90
N GLN A 29 5.84 -4.97 1.96
CA GLN A 29 6.29 -6.33 2.11
C GLN A 29 5.34 -7.06 3.04
N VAL A 30 4.76 -8.16 2.57
CA VAL A 30 3.82 -8.97 3.35
C VAL A 30 4.38 -10.36 3.54
N ASP A 31 4.31 -10.84 4.77
CA ASP A 31 4.61 -12.23 5.11
C ASP A 31 3.47 -13.14 4.56
N PRO A 32 3.79 -14.13 3.70
CA PRO A 32 2.79 -14.98 3.09
C PRO A 32 2.12 -15.96 4.07
N GLU A 33 2.76 -16.27 5.20
CA GLU A 33 2.21 -17.21 6.20
C GLU A 33 1.25 -16.51 7.16
N THR A 34 1.60 -15.29 7.58
CA THR A 34 0.84 -14.55 8.61
C THR A 34 -0.07 -13.46 8.03
N GLY A 35 0.16 -13.00 6.80
CA GLY A 35 -0.56 -11.86 6.22
C GLY A 35 -0.20 -10.52 6.87
N VAL A 36 0.90 -10.46 7.64
CA VAL A 36 1.35 -9.24 8.32
C VAL A 36 2.32 -8.45 7.43
N ILE A 37 2.17 -7.13 7.43
CA ILE A 37 3.05 -6.22 6.72
C ILE A 37 4.34 -6.03 7.53
N THR A 38 5.46 -6.52 7.02
CA THR A 38 6.76 -6.45 7.72
C THR A 38 7.50 -5.15 7.44
N GLU A 39 7.45 -4.66 6.20
CA GLU A 39 8.15 -3.46 5.78
C GLU A 39 7.32 -2.64 4.78
N THR A 40 7.48 -1.33 4.83
CA THR A 40 6.69 -0.38 4.05
C THR A 40 7.59 0.70 3.51
N LYS A 41 7.54 0.95 2.21
CA LYS A 41 8.29 2.04 1.56
C LYS A 41 7.36 2.81 0.65
N PHE A 42 7.49 4.13 0.65
CA PHE A 42 6.75 4.98 -0.26
C PHE A 42 7.70 5.84 -1.10
N LYS A 43 7.26 6.16 -2.31
CA LYS A 43 7.86 7.17 -3.15
C LYS A 43 6.73 8.04 -3.65
N THR A 44 6.69 9.28 -3.19
CA THR A 44 5.66 10.24 -3.58
C THR A 44 6.28 11.46 -4.23
N PHE A 45 5.58 11.98 -5.23
CA PHE A 45 5.84 13.25 -5.87
C PHE A 45 4.60 14.10 -5.66
N GLY A 46 4.76 15.28 -5.05
CA GLY A 46 3.62 16.14 -4.74
C GLY A 46 3.96 17.19 -3.70
N CYS A 47 2.93 17.87 -3.21
CA CYS A 47 3.09 18.88 -2.18
C CYS A 47 3.50 18.28 -0.82
N GLY A 48 4.03 19.10 0.08
CA GLY A 48 4.46 18.64 1.42
C GLY A 48 3.35 17.95 2.23
N SER A 49 2.08 18.30 1.99
CA SER A 49 0.93 17.63 2.60
C SER A 49 0.74 16.20 2.10
N ALA A 50 1.02 15.91 0.83
CA ALA A 50 1.02 14.56 0.28
C ALA A 50 2.16 13.72 0.85
N ILE A 51 3.36 14.30 1.02
CA ILE A 51 4.51 13.64 1.66
C ILE A 51 4.19 13.29 3.12
N ALA A 52 3.63 14.23 3.88
CA ALA A 52 3.24 14.00 5.27
C ALA A 52 2.15 12.92 5.38
N SER A 53 1.12 12.97 4.54
CA SER A 53 0.04 11.97 4.51
C SER A 53 0.56 10.57 4.18
N SER A 54 1.45 10.48 3.19
CA SER A 54 2.09 9.21 2.80
C SER A 54 2.93 8.63 3.94
N SER A 55 3.71 9.48 4.63
CA SER A 55 4.56 9.05 5.74
C SER A 55 3.73 8.50 6.91
N VAL A 56 2.64 9.19 7.27
CA VAL A 56 1.75 8.74 8.36
C VAL A 56 1.09 7.42 7.98
N ALA A 57 0.59 7.32 6.74
CA ALA A 57 -0.04 6.11 6.23
C ALA A 57 0.90 4.91 6.28
N THR A 58 2.17 5.05 5.86
CA THR A 58 3.14 3.93 5.90
C THR A 58 3.46 3.46 7.30
N GLU A 59 3.60 4.37 8.26
CA GLU A 59 3.84 4.00 9.66
C GLU A 59 2.64 3.29 10.27
N TRP A 60 1.42 3.67 9.90
CA TRP A 60 0.20 3.07 10.44
C TRP A 60 -0.04 1.66 9.90
N ILE A 61 0.33 1.38 8.66
CA ILE A 61 0.15 0.05 8.06
C ILE A 61 1.26 -0.93 8.45
N LYS A 62 2.43 -0.44 8.87
CA LYS A 62 3.56 -1.30 9.25
C LYS A 62 3.23 -2.13 10.49
N GLY A 63 3.46 -3.44 10.43
CA GLY A 63 3.18 -4.39 11.51
C GLY A 63 1.72 -4.78 11.67
N LYS A 64 0.82 -4.28 10.82
CA LYS A 64 -0.60 -4.67 10.81
C LYS A 64 -0.88 -5.79 9.82
N HIS A 65 -2.00 -6.48 10.04
CA HIS A 65 -2.52 -7.44 9.08
C HIS A 65 -3.10 -6.73 7.85
N VAL A 66 -2.99 -7.35 6.67
CA VAL A 66 -3.46 -6.77 5.38
C VAL A 66 -4.96 -6.42 5.38
N ASP A 67 -5.78 -7.13 6.16
CA ASP A 67 -7.21 -6.81 6.27
C ASP A 67 -7.49 -5.62 7.20
N GLU A 68 -6.65 -5.39 8.21
CA GLU A 68 -6.84 -4.26 9.13
C GLU A 68 -6.54 -2.93 8.47
N VAL A 69 -5.58 -2.90 7.55
CA VAL A 69 -5.15 -1.67 6.90
C VAL A 69 -6.18 -1.10 5.93
N LEU A 70 -7.15 -1.92 5.50
CA LEU A 70 -8.32 -1.46 4.73
C LEU A 70 -9.30 -0.62 5.57
N ASN A 71 -9.19 -0.66 6.91
CA ASN A 71 -10.04 0.15 7.78
C ASN A 71 -9.52 1.58 7.98
N ILE A 72 -8.29 1.88 7.51
CA ILE A 72 -7.70 3.22 7.62
C ILE A 72 -8.39 4.14 6.62
N LYS A 73 -8.99 5.22 7.11
CA LYS A 73 -9.70 6.19 6.28
C LYS A 73 -8.88 7.46 6.07
N ASN A 74 -9.08 8.11 4.92
CA ASN A 74 -8.52 9.43 4.66
C ASN A 74 -8.86 10.45 5.77
N THR A 75 -10.03 10.34 6.39
CA THR A 75 -10.48 11.25 7.45
C THR A 75 -9.59 11.18 8.69
N ASP A 76 -9.10 9.99 9.02
CA ASP A 76 -8.25 9.78 10.20
C ASP A 76 -6.86 10.37 9.97
N ILE A 77 -6.32 10.19 8.76
CA ILE A 77 -5.05 10.77 8.34
C ILE A 77 -5.15 12.31 8.29
N ALA A 78 -6.24 12.83 7.73
CA ALA A 78 -6.50 14.27 7.65
C ALA A 78 -6.65 14.91 9.04
N ALA A 79 -7.35 14.24 9.96
CA ALA A 79 -7.51 14.68 11.34
C ALA A 79 -6.16 14.67 12.08
N HIS A 80 -5.36 13.63 11.89
CA HIS A 80 -4.03 13.51 12.50
C HIS A 80 -3.09 14.65 12.06
N LEU A 81 -3.09 14.97 10.76
CA LEU A 81 -2.29 16.04 10.17
C LEU A 81 -2.93 17.43 10.30
N LYS A 82 -4.13 17.54 10.89
CA LYS A 82 -4.93 18.76 11.00
C LYS A 82 -5.05 19.49 9.65
N LEU A 83 -5.27 18.72 8.58
CA LEU A 83 -5.37 19.29 7.24
C LEU A 83 -6.66 20.11 7.11
N PRO A 84 -6.60 21.31 6.50
CA PRO A 84 -7.80 22.06 6.20
C PRO A 84 -8.65 21.29 5.17
N PRO A 85 -9.98 21.48 5.16
CA PRO A 85 -10.91 20.71 4.31
C PRO A 85 -10.60 20.82 2.81
N VAL A 86 -9.91 21.89 2.39
CA VAL A 86 -9.49 22.11 0.99
C VAL A 86 -8.38 21.15 0.53
N LYS A 87 -7.58 20.57 1.45
CA LYS A 87 -6.43 19.70 1.13
C LYS A 87 -6.67 18.20 1.39
N LEU A 88 -7.93 17.78 1.53
CA LEU A 88 -8.28 16.38 1.79
C LEU A 88 -7.88 15.41 0.65
N HIS A 89 -7.68 15.91 -0.57
CA HIS A 89 -7.25 15.09 -1.71
C HIS A 89 -5.89 14.41 -1.47
N CYS A 90 -4.98 15.02 -0.70
CA CYS A 90 -3.69 14.42 -0.35
C CYS A 90 -3.86 13.20 0.58
N SER A 91 -4.92 13.19 1.38
CA SER A 91 -5.27 12.10 2.30
C SER A 91 -5.95 10.95 1.56
N MET A 92 -6.79 11.28 0.56
CA MET A 92 -7.41 10.29 -0.34
C MET A 92 -6.35 9.53 -1.15
N LEU A 93 -5.31 10.23 -1.64
CA LEU A 93 -4.20 9.60 -2.36
C LEU A 93 -3.52 8.49 -1.52
N ALA A 94 -3.35 8.72 -0.21
CA ALA A 94 -2.73 7.75 0.68
C ALA A 94 -3.63 6.52 0.92
N GLU A 95 -4.94 6.73 1.08
CA GLU A 95 -5.93 5.65 1.20
C GLU A 95 -5.97 4.80 -0.08
N ASP A 96 -6.07 5.46 -1.24
CA ASP A 96 -6.09 4.78 -2.54
C ASP A 96 -4.81 3.97 -2.78
N ALA A 97 -3.65 4.49 -2.34
CA ALA A 97 -2.39 3.77 -2.45
C ALA A 97 -2.37 2.48 -1.61
N ILE A 98 -2.94 2.51 -0.39
CA ILE A 98 -3.08 1.32 0.47
C ILE A 98 -4.00 0.31 -0.22
N HIS A 99 -5.17 0.75 -0.67
CA HIS A 99 -6.12 -0.13 -1.37
C HIS A 99 -5.51 -0.78 -2.62
N ALA A 100 -4.76 -0.02 -3.41
CA ALA A 100 -4.06 -0.52 -4.59
C ALA A 100 -3.00 -1.58 -4.21
N ALA A 101 -2.19 -1.32 -3.17
CA ALA A 101 -1.16 -2.25 -2.72
C ALA A 101 -1.75 -3.55 -2.15
N VAL A 102 -2.85 -3.46 -1.38
CA VAL A 102 -3.58 -4.63 -0.88
C VAL A 102 -4.25 -5.41 -2.00
N SER A 103 -4.78 -4.72 -3.01
CA SER A 103 -5.36 -5.37 -4.19
C SER A 103 -4.31 -6.14 -4.98
N ASP A 104 -3.10 -5.57 -5.17
CA ASP A 104 -1.96 -6.28 -5.79
C ASP A 104 -1.59 -7.54 -4.99
N TRP A 105 -1.61 -7.48 -3.65
CA TRP A 105 -1.44 -8.65 -2.79
C TRP A 105 -2.50 -9.73 -3.05
N LYS A 106 -3.80 -9.38 -3.05
CA LYS A 106 -4.90 -10.32 -3.30
C LYS A 106 -4.81 -10.96 -4.69
N VAL A 107 -4.46 -10.19 -5.72
CA VAL A 107 -4.29 -10.69 -7.09
C VAL A 107 -3.11 -11.66 -7.17
N LYS A 108 -1.96 -11.31 -6.58
CA LYS A 108 -0.77 -12.18 -6.59
C LYS A 108 -0.93 -13.43 -5.74
N GLN A 109 -1.71 -13.39 -4.66
CA GLN A 109 -2.10 -14.59 -3.91
C GLN A 109 -2.86 -15.56 -4.83
N ASN A 110 -3.87 -15.08 -5.57
CA ASN A 110 -4.60 -15.91 -6.53
C ASN A 110 -3.73 -16.37 -7.72
N ALA A 111 -2.77 -15.56 -8.17
CA ALA A 111 -1.84 -15.96 -9.23
C ALA A 111 -0.84 -17.04 -8.77
N THR A 112 -0.44 -17.02 -7.48
CA THR A 112 0.44 -18.03 -6.89
C THR A 112 -0.30 -19.36 -6.70
N VAL A 113 -1.55 -19.33 -6.24
CA VAL A 113 -2.41 -20.52 -6.14
C VAL A 113 -2.60 -21.20 -7.50
N ASN A 114 -2.82 -20.43 -8.57
CA ASN A 114 -2.94 -20.99 -9.93
C ASN A 114 -1.63 -21.55 -10.49
N LYS A 115 -0.46 -21.06 -10.04
CA LYS A 115 0.85 -21.62 -10.43
C LYS A 115 1.17 -22.94 -9.72
N VAL A 116 0.72 -23.12 -8.48
CA VAL A 116 0.90 -24.38 -7.75
C VAL A 116 0.03 -25.49 -8.38
N ALA A 117 -1.16 -25.16 -8.87
CA ALA A 117 -2.04 -26.13 -9.51
C ALA A 117 -1.50 -26.68 -10.86
N ILE A 118 -0.68 -25.91 -11.59
CA ILE A 118 -0.10 -26.35 -12.87
C ILE A 118 1.22 -27.13 -12.73
N ASP A 119 1.90 -27.07 -11.57
CA ASP A 119 3.15 -27.80 -11.30
C ASP A 119 2.93 -29.19 -10.67
N GLN A 120 1.67 -29.59 -10.42
CA GLN A 120 1.32 -30.91 -9.88
C GLN A 120 0.76 -31.88 -10.93
N THR A 121 0.76 -31.52 -12.22
CA THR A 121 0.25 -32.37 -13.32
C THR A 121 1.31 -32.70 -14.39
N LEU A 122 2.60 -32.51 -14.10
CA LEU A 122 3.71 -33.00 -14.95
C LEU A 122 4.63 -33.93 -14.16
#